data_AF-A0A0V1LQP3-F1
#
_entry.id   AF-A0A0V1LQP3-F1
#
_cell.length_a   1.000
_cell.length_b   1.000
_cell.length_c   1.000
_cell.angle_alpha   90.00
_cell.angle_beta   90.00
_cell.angle_gamma   90.00
#
_symmetry.space_group_name_H-M   'P 1'
#
loop_
_entity.id
_entity.type
_entity.pdbx_description
1 polymer ?
#
loop_
_entity_poly.entity_id
_entity_poly.type
_entity_poly.pdbx_seq_one_letter_code
_entity_poly.pdbx_strand_id
1 'polypeptide(L)'
;LKTTTNGADVFQAVSQFFEVNGLMWEKLVGVCTDGAPAMLGSRSGFVKMVKSKNPSIFAMHCVIYRQALVAKTLPDDLRDDLNFAVEVVNYVKSSALNARLFAALCESLNADHMALLYHTEVRWLSIGNILGLIYELREAVAEFLEQRGRRTMCRAFKSEYFQLSLAYLADIFEALNSLNLKLQGANANVMAHYDIVQSFIAKISLWLKQVERGNLTLSGPPYQF
;
A
#
# COMPACT_ATOMS: atom_id res chain seq x y z
N LEU A 1 -20.50 7.24 -12.58
CA LEU A 1 -20.92 6.17 -13.51
C LEU A 1 -22.00 5.35 -12.80
N LYS A 2 -23.16 5.10 -13.43
CA LYS A 2 -24.39 4.66 -12.71
C LYS A 2 -24.64 3.14 -12.70
N THR A 3 -24.03 2.37 -13.60
CA THR A 3 -24.35 0.93 -13.77
C THR A 3 -23.13 0.09 -14.13
N THR A 4 -22.21 0.60 -14.95
CA THR A 4 -20.95 -0.07 -15.34
C THR A 4 -19.76 0.90 -15.27
N THR A 5 -18.55 0.35 -15.18
CA THR A 5 -17.28 1.10 -15.18
C THR A 5 -16.31 0.50 -16.20
N ASN A 6 -16.77 0.30 -17.43
CA ASN A 6 -15.91 -0.11 -18.53
C ASN A 6 -15.23 1.11 -19.18
N GLY A 7 -14.31 0.88 -20.12
CA GLY A 7 -13.56 1.97 -20.76
C GLY A 7 -14.45 2.99 -21.48
N ALA A 8 -15.57 2.55 -22.06
CA ALA A 8 -16.49 3.42 -22.81
C ALA A 8 -17.27 4.33 -21.85
N ASP A 9 -17.67 3.81 -20.70
CA ASP A 9 -18.33 4.61 -19.66
C ASP A 9 -17.43 5.75 -19.17
N VAL A 10 -16.14 5.44 -18.93
CA VAL A 10 -15.14 6.44 -18.54
C VAL A 10 -14.94 7.46 -19.67
N PHE A 11 -14.80 7.00 -20.91
CA PHE A 11 -14.64 7.88 -22.06
C PHE A 11 -15.82 8.83 -22.24
N GLN A 12 -17.06 8.34 -22.09
CA GLN A 12 -18.26 9.15 -22.18
C GLN A 12 -18.30 10.22 -21.08
N ALA A 13 -17.98 9.85 -19.83
CA ALA A 13 -17.96 10.81 -18.73
C ALA A 13 -16.91 11.92 -18.96
N VAL A 14 -15.71 11.57 -19.43
CA VAL A 14 -14.68 12.55 -19.77
C VAL A 14 -15.07 13.40 -20.98
N SER A 15 -15.70 12.81 -22.00
CA SER A 15 -16.18 13.55 -23.18
C SER A 15 -17.23 14.60 -22.79
N GLN A 16 -18.20 14.22 -21.96
CA GLN A 16 -19.20 15.15 -21.43
C GLN A 16 -18.54 16.28 -20.63
N PHE A 17 -17.52 15.98 -19.83
CA PHE A 17 -16.75 17.00 -19.12
C PHE A 17 -16.06 17.97 -20.10
N PHE A 18 -15.44 17.46 -21.18
CA PHE A 18 -14.81 18.30 -22.19
C PHE A 18 -15.83 19.21 -22.88
N GLU A 19 -16.97 18.67 -23.28
CA GLU A 19 -18.06 19.43 -23.91
C GLU A 19 -18.59 20.55 -23.00
N VAL A 20 -18.92 20.22 -21.75
CA VAL A 20 -19.45 21.19 -20.78
C VAL A 20 -18.46 22.33 -20.49
N ASN A 21 -17.16 22.03 -20.52
CA ASN A 21 -16.11 23.01 -20.23
C ASN A 21 -15.47 23.62 -21.49
N GLY A 22 -15.99 23.32 -22.69
CA GLY A 22 -15.43 23.82 -23.95
C GLY A 22 -13.97 23.41 -24.20
N LEU A 23 -13.54 22.27 -23.66
CA LEU A 23 -12.18 21.75 -23.81
C LEU A 23 -12.03 21.00 -25.14
N MET A 24 -10.88 21.19 -25.79
CA MET A 24 -10.55 20.53 -27.05
C MET A 24 -9.64 19.34 -26.81
N TRP A 25 -9.97 18.19 -27.41
CA TRP A 25 -9.18 16.96 -27.30
C TRP A 25 -7.76 17.12 -27.86
N GLU A 26 -7.61 17.95 -28.89
CA GLU A 26 -6.34 18.27 -29.55
C GLU A 26 -5.37 18.99 -28.61
N LYS A 27 -5.89 19.70 -27.59
CA LYS A 27 -5.09 20.37 -26.57
C LYS A 27 -4.73 19.48 -25.38
N LEU A 28 -5.28 18.27 -25.32
CA LEU A 28 -4.98 17.32 -24.24
C LEU A 28 -3.57 16.74 -24.45
N VAL A 29 -2.65 17.07 -23.55
CA VAL A 29 -1.24 16.64 -23.67
C VAL A 29 -1.03 15.20 -23.19
N GLY A 30 -1.77 14.76 -22.17
CA GLY A 30 -1.59 13.42 -21.64
C GLY A 30 -2.74 12.91 -20.77
N VAL A 31 -2.77 11.59 -20.59
CA VAL A 31 -3.66 10.88 -19.67
C VAL A 31 -2.85 9.94 -18.78
N CYS A 32 -3.16 9.95 -17.49
CA CYS A 32 -2.60 9.03 -16.50
C CYS A 32 -3.71 8.10 -16.02
N THR A 33 -3.50 6.78 -16.06
CA THR A 33 -4.52 5.79 -15.66
C THR A 33 -3.92 4.73 -14.73
N ASP A 34 -4.74 4.08 -13.92
CA ASP A 34 -4.33 2.96 -13.06
C ASP A 34 -3.87 1.72 -13.86
N GLY A 35 -4.09 1.70 -15.17
CA GLY A 35 -3.68 0.59 -16.02
C GLY A 35 -4.61 -0.61 -15.99
N ALA A 36 -5.80 -0.49 -15.39
CA ALA A 36 -6.81 -1.54 -15.43
C ALA A 36 -7.17 -1.92 -16.89
N PRO A 37 -7.66 -3.14 -17.15
CA PRO A 37 -8.09 -3.54 -18.50
C PRO A 37 -9.11 -2.60 -19.13
N ALA A 38 -10.01 -2.01 -18.32
CA ALA A 38 -10.95 -0.99 -18.78
C ALA A 38 -10.26 0.29 -19.26
N MET A 39 -9.08 0.63 -18.73
CA MET A 39 -8.32 1.81 -19.11
C MET A 39 -7.40 1.57 -20.31
N LEU A 40 -6.69 0.44 -20.34
CA LEU A 40 -5.63 0.15 -21.33
C LEU A 40 -5.96 -0.92 -22.35
N GLY A 41 -7.15 -1.52 -22.30
CA GLY A 41 -7.58 -2.53 -23.24
C GLY A 41 -7.36 -2.10 -24.69
N SER A 42 -6.72 -2.97 -25.49
CA SER A 42 -6.35 -2.66 -26.88
C SER A 42 -7.55 -2.47 -27.81
N ARG A 43 -8.70 -3.08 -27.45
CA ARG A 43 -9.95 -3.03 -28.21
C ARG A 43 -10.94 -1.99 -27.68
N SER A 44 -11.16 -1.97 -26.37
CA SER A 44 -12.23 -1.19 -25.71
C SER A 44 -11.75 -0.34 -24.53
N GLY A 45 -10.44 -0.15 -24.38
CA GLY A 45 -9.86 0.63 -23.29
C GLY A 45 -10.08 2.13 -23.46
N PHE A 46 -10.27 2.84 -22.35
CA PHE A 46 -10.36 4.31 -22.33
C PHE A 46 -9.25 5.00 -23.12
N VAL A 47 -7.98 4.63 -22.91
CA VAL A 47 -6.83 5.23 -23.59
C VAL A 47 -6.89 5.02 -25.11
N LYS A 48 -7.43 3.88 -25.57
CA LYS A 48 -7.61 3.63 -27.01
C LYS A 48 -8.61 4.61 -27.63
N MET A 49 -9.70 4.91 -26.93
CA MET A 49 -10.72 5.89 -27.36
C MET A 49 -10.20 7.32 -27.28
N VAL A 50 -9.41 7.68 -26.26
CA VAL A 50 -8.76 8.99 -26.21
C VAL A 50 -7.78 9.17 -27.37
N LYS A 51 -7.01 8.13 -27.70
CA LYS A 51 -6.09 8.14 -28.86
C LYS A 51 -6.79 8.28 -30.21
N SER A 52 -8.07 7.92 -30.34
CA SER A 52 -8.82 8.19 -31.58
C SER A 52 -9.23 9.66 -31.72
N LYS A 53 -9.35 10.39 -30.61
CA LYS A 53 -9.58 11.84 -30.59
C LYS A 53 -8.28 12.63 -30.73
N ASN A 54 -7.20 12.17 -30.11
CA ASN A 54 -5.86 12.78 -30.22
C ASN A 54 -4.79 11.68 -30.32
N PRO A 55 -4.31 11.34 -31.54
CA PRO A 55 -3.31 10.29 -31.74
C PRO A 55 -1.95 10.58 -31.08
N SER A 56 -1.62 11.85 -30.88
CA SER A 56 -0.32 12.32 -30.33
C SER A 56 -0.28 12.33 -28.81
N ILE A 57 -1.37 11.98 -28.13
CA ILE A 57 -1.46 12.04 -26.67
C ILE A 57 -0.50 11.07 -25.96
N PHE A 58 0.14 11.56 -24.91
CA PHE A 58 0.91 10.72 -24.01
C PHE A 58 -0.01 9.95 -23.06
N ALA A 59 0.05 8.63 -23.07
CA ALA A 59 -0.64 7.78 -22.10
C ALA A 59 0.37 7.17 -21.15
N MET A 60 0.19 7.42 -19.85
CA MET A 60 1.07 6.90 -18.81
C MET A 60 0.29 6.13 -17.75
N HIS A 61 0.99 5.19 -17.12
CA HIS A 61 0.46 4.51 -15.94
C HIS A 61 0.69 5.35 -14.69
N CYS A 62 -0.25 5.27 -13.76
CA CYS A 62 -0.12 5.82 -12.44
C CYS A 62 1.07 5.18 -11.72
N VAL A 63 2.06 5.99 -11.35
CA VAL A 63 3.29 5.54 -10.67
C VAL A 63 2.96 4.86 -9.34
N ILE A 64 1.93 5.33 -8.65
CA ILE A 64 1.44 4.77 -7.38
C ILE A 64 0.89 3.36 -7.55
N TYR A 65 0.17 3.11 -8.65
CA TYR A 65 -0.32 1.76 -8.95
C TYR A 65 0.84 0.82 -9.29
N ARG A 66 1.85 1.30 -10.03
CA ARG A 66 3.07 0.50 -10.29
C ARG A 66 3.80 0.13 -9.01
N GLN A 67 3.87 1.05 -8.05
CA GLN A 67 4.46 0.76 -6.74
C GLN A 67 3.69 -0.34 -6.00
N ALA A 68 2.35 -0.32 -6.03
CA ALA A 68 1.52 -1.36 -5.44
C ALA A 68 1.77 -2.76 -6.06
N LEU A 69 2.11 -2.82 -7.34
CA LEU A 69 2.45 -4.08 -8.01
C LEU A 69 3.78 -4.67 -7.55
N VAL A 70 4.71 -3.87 -7.01
CA VAL A 70 6.00 -4.37 -6.48
C VAL A 70 5.77 -5.29 -5.27
N ALA A 71 4.71 -5.08 -4.48
CA ALA A 71 4.38 -6.00 -3.40
C ALA A 71 4.04 -7.42 -3.92
N LYS A 72 3.62 -7.56 -5.19
CA LYS A 72 3.38 -8.87 -5.82
C LYS A 72 4.68 -9.59 -6.23
N THR A 73 5.82 -8.91 -6.18
CA THR A 73 7.13 -9.49 -6.47
C THR A 73 7.88 -9.88 -5.19
N LEU A 74 7.21 -9.88 -4.04
CA LEU A 74 7.78 -10.41 -2.81
C LEU A 74 8.18 -11.89 -3.01
N PRO A 75 9.35 -12.29 -2.49
CA PRO A 75 9.70 -13.70 -2.30
C PRO A 75 8.57 -14.47 -1.61
N ASP A 76 8.44 -15.76 -1.94
CA ASP A 76 7.31 -16.58 -1.48
C ASP A 76 7.22 -16.66 0.06
N ASP A 77 8.36 -16.76 0.75
CA ASP A 77 8.46 -16.76 2.20
C ASP A 77 7.93 -15.45 2.83
N LEU A 78 8.40 -14.30 2.34
CA LEU A 78 7.93 -12.99 2.81
C LEU A 78 6.45 -12.73 2.47
N ARG A 79 5.98 -13.26 1.34
CA ARG A 79 4.58 -13.15 0.96
C ARG A 79 3.69 -13.99 1.88
N ASP A 80 4.13 -15.18 2.24
CA ASP A 80 3.40 -16.06 3.14
C ASP A 80 3.34 -15.47 4.56
N ASP A 81 4.44 -14.90 5.06
CA ASP A 81 4.47 -14.17 6.33
C ASP A 81 3.57 -12.93 6.33
N LEU A 82 3.57 -12.16 5.24
CA LEU A 82 2.65 -11.04 5.05
C LEU A 82 1.18 -11.48 5.11
N ASN A 83 0.82 -12.53 4.35
CA ASN A 83 -0.54 -13.05 4.31
C ASN A 83 -0.97 -13.57 5.68
N PHE A 84 -0.07 -14.24 6.38
CA PHE A 84 -0.30 -14.73 7.73
C PHE A 84 -0.53 -13.59 8.74
N ALA A 85 0.26 -12.51 8.67
CA ALA A 85 0.02 -11.32 9.48
C ALA A 85 -1.37 -10.72 9.22
N VAL A 86 -1.78 -10.62 7.94
CA VAL A 86 -3.12 -10.15 7.55
C VAL A 86 -4.22 -11.08 8.08
N GLU A 87 -4.03 -12.40 8.03
CA GLU A 87 -4.97 -13.38 8.59
C GLU A 87 -5.19 -13.15 10.08
N VAL A 88 -4.13 -12.92 10.84
CA VAL A 88 -4.21 -12.67 12.30
C VAL A 88 -4.96 -11.37 12.58
N VAL A 89 -4.68 -10.30 11.84
CA VAL A 89 -5.43 -9.03 11.96
C VAL A 89 -6.91 -9.27 11.68
N ASN A 90 -7.23 -9.97 10.60
CA ASN A 90 -8.60 -10.28 10.22
C ASN A 90 -9.29 -11.13 11.29
N TYR A 91 -8.59 -12.09 11.91
CA TYR A 91 -9.13 -12.88 13.01
C TYR A 91 -9.47 -12.01 14.22
N VAL A 92 -8.56 -11.14 14.65
CA VAL A 92 -8.79 -10.21 15.77
C VAL A 92 -9.98 -9.30 15.47
N LYS A 93 -10.15 -8.89 14.21
CA LYS A 93 -11.23 -7.97 13.80
C LYS A 93 -12.51 -8.66 13.32
N SER A 94 -12.52 -9.98 13.23
CA SER A 94 -13.65 -10.76 12.72
C SER A 94 -14.94 -10.60 13.53
N SER A 95 -14.84 -10.17 14.80
CA SER A 95 -15.99 -9.88 15.63
C SER A 95 -15.77 -8.67 16.55
N ALA A 96 -16.85 -7.94 16.83
CA ALA A 96 -16.86 -6.84 17.79
C ALA A 96 -16.46 -7.29 19.21
N LEU A 97 -16.68 -8.57 19.54
CA LEU A 97 -16.21 -9.15 20.80
C LEU A 97 -14.69 -9.28 20.81
N ASN A 98 -14.09 -9.85 19.76
CA ASN A 98 -12.63 -9.96 19.67
C ASN A 98 -11.95 -8.61 19.68
N ALA A 99 -12.47 -7.63 18.92
CA ALA A 99 -11.93 -6.29 18.89
C ALA A 99 -11.94 -5.61 20.28
N ARG A 100 -13.04 -5.72 21.04
CA ARG A 100 -13.13 -5.17 22.39
C ARG A 100 -12.20 -5.87 23.38
N LEU A 101 -12.10 -7.20 23.33
CA LEU A 101 -11.23 -7.96 24.22
C LEU A 101 -9.76 -7.71 23.93
N PHE A 102 -9.40 -7.59 22.65
CA PHE A 102 -8.04 -7.20 22.27
C PHE A 102 -7.72 -5.78 22.76
N ALA A 103 -8.64 -4.82 22.62
CA ALA A 103 -8.43 -3.47 23.13
C ALA A 103 -8.24 -3.42 24.65
N ALA A 104 -9.04 -4.18 25.42
CA ALA A 104 -8.88 -4.29 26.86
C ALA A 104 -7.53 -4.95 27.25
N LEU A 105 -7.06 -5.91 26.45
CA LEU A 105 -5.74 -6.51 26.65
C LEU A 105 -4.61 -5.50 26.38
N CYS A 106 -4.69 -4.74 25.29
CA CYS A 106 -3.74 -3.67 25.00
C CYS A 106 -3.66 -2.64 26.14
N GLU A 107 -4.81 -2.24 26.70
CA GLU A 107 -4.88 -1.33 27.85
C GLU A 107 -4.19 -1.93 29.09
N SER A 108 -4.43 -3.22 29.37
CA SER A 108 -3.79 -3.90 30.51
C SER A 108 -2.27 -4.05 30.36
N LEU A 109 -1.76 -4.06 29.13
CA LEU A 109 -0.34 -4.15 28.80
C LEU A 109 0.33 -2.77 28.64
N ASN A 110 -0.37 -1.67 28.93
CA ASN A 110 0.09 -0.29 28.70
C ASN A 110 0.62 -0.06 27.28
N ALA A 111 -0.04 -0.64 26.27
CA ALA A 111 0.33 -0.42 24.88
C ALA A 111 -0.05 1.00 24.43
N ASP A 112 0.78 1.64 23.59
CA ASP A 112 0.49 2.98 23.04
C ASP A 112 -0.71 2.99 22.07
N HIS A 113 -1.05 1.83 21.51
CA HIS A 113 -2.18 1.65 20.60
C HIS A 113 -3.17 0.61 21.11
N MET A 114 -4.46 0.93 21.02
CA MET A 114 -5.54 0.12 21.62
C MET A 114 -6.33 -0.72 20.60
N ALA A 115 -6.00 -0.67 19.31
CA ALA A 115 -6.75 -1.42 18.30
C ALA A 115 -5.95 -1.62 17.02
N LEU A 116 -6.05 -2.80 16.39
CA LEU A 116 -5.54 -3.05 15.04
C LEU A 116 -6.43 -2.37 13.98
N LEU A 117 -5.84 -1.92 12.87
CA LEU A 117 -6.56 -1.34 11.72
C LEU A 117 -7.25 -2.43 10.88
N TYR A 118 -8.39 -2.13 10.25
CA TYR A 118 -9.13 -3.11 9.42
C TYR A 118 -8.55 -3.11 8.01
N HIS A 119 -8.33 -4.30 7.45
CA HIS A 119 -8.02 -4.42 6.03
C HIS A 119 -9.32 -4.65 5.25
N THR A 120 -9.73 -3.66 4.46
CA THR A 120 -10.53 -3.93 3.26
C THR A 120 -9.55 -4.04 2.09
N GLU A 121 -9.68 -5.06 1.24
CA GLU A 121 -8.80 -5.42 0.10
C GLU A 121 -8.56 -4.32 -0.98
N VAL A 122 -8.88 -3.06 -0.69
CA VAL A 122 -8.96 -2.00 -1.70
C VAL A 122 -7.75 -1.05 -1.66
N ARG A 123 -6.87 -1.09 -0.64
CA ARG A 123 -5.75 -0.13 -0.55
C ARG A 123 -4.47 -0.73 0.02
N TRP A 124 -3.47 -0.94 -0.82
CA TRP A 124 -2.12 -1.35 -0.41
C TRP A 124 -1.48 -0.38 0.60
N LEU A 125 -1.85 0.90 0.55
CA LEU A 125 -1.48 1.95 1.52
C LEU A 125 -1.83 1.56 2.96
N SER A 126 -2.86 0.73 3.19
CA SER A 126 -3.23 0.30 4.54
C SER A 126 -2.32 -0.80 5.08
N ILE A 127 -1.60 -1.53 4.23
CA ILE A 127 -0.82 -2.70 4.64
C ILE A 127 0.38 -2.28 5.48
N GLY A 128 1.10 -1.21 5.11
CA GLY A 128 2.21 -0.70 5.91
C GLY A 128 1.79 -0.27 7.31
N ASN A 129 0.67 0.45 7.43
CA ASN A 129 0.13 0.86 8.72
C ASN A 129 -0.31 -0.34 9.57
N ILE A 130 -0.85 -1.39 8.95
CA ILE A 130 -1.21 -2.62 9.64
C ILE A 130 0.03 -3.34 10.15
N LEU A 131 1.08 -3.45 9.33
CA LEU A 131 2.32 -4.15 9.67
C LEU A 131 3.08 -3.49 10.82
N GLY A 132 3.21 -2.16 10.80
CA GLY A 132 3.83 -1.43 11.92
C GLY A 132 3.08 -1.68 13.22
N LEU A 133 1.75 -1.57 13.18
CA LEU A 133 0.91 -1.71 14.36
C LEU A 133 0.85 -3.14 14.92
N ILE A 134 0.81 -4.16 14.06
CA ILE A 134 0.86 -5.56 14.53
C ILE A 134 2.25 -5.92 15.06
N TYR A 135 3.32 -5.29 14.56
CA TYR A 135 4.66 -5.47 15.08
C TYR A 135 4.82 -4.84 16.47
N GLU A 136 4.32 -3.61 16.66
CA GLU A 136 4.30 -2.93 17.96
C GLU A 136 3.50 -3.74 18.98
N LEU A 137 2.32 -4.22 18.59
CA LEU A 137 1.42 -5.00 19.45
C LEU A 137 1.70 -6.50 19.46
N ARG A 138 2.84 -6.97 18.92
CA ARG A 138 3.13 -8.40 18.72
C ARG A 138 3.00 -9.25 19.98
N GLU A 139 3.35 -8.70 21.14
CA GLU A 139 3.23 -9.38 22.43
C GLU A 139 1.77 -9.52 22.85
N ALA A 140 0.99 -8.44 22.76
CA ALA A 140 -0.45 -8.45 23.01
C ALA A 140 -1.19 -9.39 22.04
N VAL A 141 -0.75 -9.45 20.78
CA VAL A 141 -1.29 -10.36 19.77
C VAL A 141 -0.98 -11.81 20.12
N ALA A 142 0.25 -12.13 20.52
CA ALA A 142 0.62 -13.48 20.93
C ALA A 142 -0.21 -13.94 22.15
N GLU A 143 -0.38 -13.08 23.14
CA GLU A 143 -1.17 -13.33 24.35
C GLU A 143 -2.67 -13.49 24.02
N PHE A 144 -3.23 -12.61 23.19
CA PHE A 144 -4.62 -12.74 22.74
C PHE A 144 -4.88 -14.05 22.01
N LEU A 145 -3.97 -14.45 21.11
CA LEU A 145 -4.07 -15.71 20.37
C LEU A 145 -3.99 -16.92 21.32
N GLU A 146 -3.16 -16.85 22.36
CA GLU A 146 -3.05 -17.87 23.40
C GLU A 146 -4.37 -18.01 24.18
N GLN A 147 -4.94 -16.91 24.67
CA GLN A 147 -6.22 -16.88 25.38
C GLN A 147 -7.39 -17.40 24.52
N ARG A 148 -7.31 -17.21 23.21
CA ARG A 148 -8.30 -17.73 22.24
C ARG A 148 -8.02 -19.16 21.76
N GLY A 149 -6.98 -19.82 22.28
CA GLY A 149 -6.62 -21.19 21.92
C GLY A 149 -6.01 -21.34 20.51
N ARG A 150 -5.59 -20.24 19.86
CA ARG A 150 -4.93 -20.21 18.55
C ARG A 150 -3.44 -20.51 18.67
N ARG A 151 -3.11 -21.70 19.18
CA ARG A 151 -1.73 -22.10 19.53
C ARG A 151 -0.73 -22.03 18.39
N THR A 152 -1.12 -22.42 17.17
CA THR A 152 -0.25 -22.34 15.99
C THR A 152 0.12 -20.90 15.66
N MET A 153 -0.88 -20.01 15.65
CA MET A 153 -0.66 -18.60 15.37
C MET A 153 0.18 -17.92 16.47
N CYS A 154 -0.13 -18.20 17.73
CA CYS A 154 0.64 -17.73 18.88
C CYS A 154 2.12 -18.15 18.78
N ARG A 155 2.39 -19.42 18.43
CA ARG A 155 3.76 -19.93 18.30
C ARG A 155 4.55 -19.23 17.19
N ALA A 156 3.91 -18.89 16.08
CA ALA A 156 4.55 -18.11 15.02
C ALA A 156 4.97 -16.72 15.55
N PHE A 157 4.07 -16.01 16.23
CA PHE A 157 4.36 -14.70 16.84
C PHE A 157 5.45 -14.74 17.92
N LYS A 158 5.66 -15.88 18.57
CA LYS A 158 6.77 -16.10 19.53
C LYS A 158 8.08 -16.54 18.87
N SER A 159 8.09 -16.84 17.57
CA SER A 159 9.30 -17.26 16.87
C SER A 159 10.13 -16.05 16.44
N GLU A 160 11.45 -16.14 16.65
CA GLU A 160 12.40 -15.09 16.25
C GLU A 160 12.34 -14.82 14.74
N TYR A 161 12.27 -15.89 13.93
CA TYR A 161 12.16 -15.78 12.47
C TYR A 161 10.98 -14.90 12.03
N PHE A 162 9.78 -15.20 12.52
CA PHE A 162 8.59 -14.46 12.12
C PHE A 162 8.62 -13.02 12.66
N GLN A 163 9.15 -12.79 13.87
CA GLN A 163 9.31 -11.42 14.39
C GLN A 163 10.26 -10.59 13.53
N LEU A 164 11.38 -11.15 13.09
CA LEU A 164 12.32 -10.48 12.19
C LEU A 164 11.71 -10.22 10.80
N SER A 165 11.01 -11.21 10.25
CA SER A 165 10.29 -11.08 8.98
C SER A 165 9.22 -9.98 9.06
N LEU A 166 8.43 -9.96 10.14
CA LEU A 166 7.41 -8.95 10.39
C LEU A 166 8.01 -7.55 10.55
N ALA A 167 9.14 -7.41 11.26
CA ALA A 167 9.87 -6.14 11.38
C ALA A 167 10.34 -5.63 10.01
N TYR A 168 10.95 -6.51 9.21
CA TYR A 168 11.40 -6.20 7.86
C TYR A 168 10.25 -5.74 6.97
N LEU A 169 9.14 -6.48 6.98
CA LEU A 169 7.94 -6.12 6.23
C LEU A 169 7.39 -4.76 6.69
N ALA A 170 7.32 -4.50 8.00
CA ALA A 170 6.87 -3.22 8.54
C ALA A 170 7.74 -2.06 8.03
N ASP A 171 9.06 -2.15 8.17
CA ASP A 171 10.00 -1.09 7.74
C ASP A 171 9.92 -0.80 6.23
N ILE A 172 9.92 -1.86 5.40
CA ILE A 172 9.87 -1.71 3.94
C ILE A 172 8.52 -1.15 3.50
N PHE A 173 7.40 -1.64 4.06
CA PHE A 173 6.08 -1.13 3.69
C PHE A 173 5.84 0.30 4.22
N GLU A 174 6.40 0.68 5.36
CA GLU A 174 6.36 2.07 5.85
C GLU A 174 7.12 3.01 4.89
N ALA A 175 8.31 2.62 4.48
CA ALA A 175 9.11 3.40 3.53
C ALA A 175 8.40 3.58 2.19
N LEU A 176 7.79 2.50 1.71
CA LEU A 176 6.96 2.45 0.53
C LEU A 176 5.70 3.34 0.68
N ASN A 177 5.04 3.30 1.83
CA ASN A 177 3.90 4.17 2.14
C ASN A 177 4.30 5.65 2.14
N SER A 178 5.44 5.97 2.75
CA SER A 178 6.02 7.33 2.78
C SER A 178 6.34 7.85 1.38
N LEU A 179 6.92 7.00 0.52
CA LEU A 179 7.15 7.35 -0.88
C LEU A 179 5.82 7.65 -1.59
N ASN A 180 4.82 6.80 -1.39
CA ASN A 180 3.51 6.96 -2.02
C ASN A 180 2.84 8.28 -1.62
N LEU A 181 2.83 8.62 -0.33
CA LEU A 181 2.30 9.89 0.17
C LEU A 181 3.01 11.10 -0.45
N LYS A 182 4.34 11.04 -0.60
CA LYS A 182 5.10 12.11 -1.28
C LYS A 182 4.72 12.25 -2.75
N LEU A 183 4.42 11.15 -3.44
CA LEU A 183 3.97 11.14 -4.83
C LEU A 183 2.50 11.57 -5.01
N GLN A 184 1.69 11.54 -3.94
CA GLN A 184 0.31 12.03 -3.93
C GLN A 184 0.19 13.51 -3.54
N GLY A 185 1.29 14.14 -3.10
CA GLY A 185 1.30 15.52 -2.66
C GLY A 185 0.78 16.50 -3.72
N ALA A 186 -0.03 17.47 -3.30
CA ALA A 186 -0.51 18.52 -4.18
C ALA A 186 0.67 19.34 -4.74
N ASN A 187 0.54 19.81 -5.99
CA ASN A 187 1.48 20.71 -6.67
C ASN A 187 2.89 20.15 -6.98
N ALA A 188 3.10 18.84 -6.98
CA ALA A 188 4.34 18.25 -7.45
C ALA A 188 4.40 18.19 -9.00
N ASN A 189 5.50 18.69 -9.59
CA ASN A 189 5.75 18.59 -11.03
C ASN A 189 6.56 17.33 -11.37
N VAL A 190 6.76 17.02 -12.66
CA VAL A 190 7.47 15.80 -13.11
C VAL A 190 8.90 15.73 -12.55
N MET A 191 9.60 16.85 -12.45
CA MET A 191 10.95 16.89 -11.90
C MET A 191 10.96 16.56 -10.41
N ALA A 192 10.03 17.13 -9.63
CA ALA A 192 9.88 16.81 -8.22
C ALA A 192 9.59 15.32 -7.99
N HIS A 193 8.73 14.71 -8.81
CA HIS A 193 8.47 13.26 -8.74
C HIS A 193 9.72 12.44 -9.08
N TYR A 194 10.49 12.86 -10.09
CA TYR A 194 11.75 12.22 -10.43
C TYR A 194 12.73 12.24 -9.26
N ASP A 195 12.94 13.41 -8.65
CA ASP A 195 13.84 13.59 -7.51
C ASP A 195 13.41 12.76 -6.29
N ILE A 196 12.11 12.70 -6.00
CA ILE A 196 11.54 11.86 -4.94
C ILE A 196 11.89 10.38 -5.16
N VAL A 197 11.72 9.88 -6.39
CA VAL A 197 12.03 8.49 -6.73
C VAL A 197 13.54 8.23 -6.69
N GLN A 198 14.37 9.13 -7.22
CA GLN A 198 15.83 8.99 -7.15
C GLN A 198 16.34 8.99 -5.71
N SER A 199 15.82 9.89 -4.87
CA SER A 199 16.13 9.93 -3.44
C SER A 199 15.77 8.61 -2.75
N PHE A 200 14.62 8.02 -3.09
CA PHE A 200 14.22 6.72 -2.55
C PHE A 200 15.14 5.57 -3.00
N ILE A 201 15.54 5.53 -4.27
CA ILE A 201 16.49 4.53 -4.79
C ILE A 201 17.86 4.66 -4.08
N ALA A 202 18.33 5.89 -3.88
CA ALA A 202 19.56 6.15 -3.13
C ALA A 202 19.44 5.70 -1.67
N LYS A 203 18.27 5.88 -1.04
CA LYS A 203 17.98 5.40 0.31
C LYS A 203 18.04 3.87 0.42
N ILE A 204 17.42 3.15 -0.52
CA ILE A 204 17.52 1.68 -0.59
C ILE A 204 18.98 1.23 -0.75
N SER A 205 19.73 1.91 -1.62
CA SER A 205 21.15 1.61 -1.84
C SER A 205 21.99 1.82 -0.56
N LEU A 206 21.64 2.80 0.25
CA LEU A 206 22.28 3.04 1.55
C LEU A 206 21.94 1.92 2.55
N TRP A 207 20.68 1.51 2.62
CA TRP A 207 20.24 0.40 3.49
C TRP A 207 20.94 -0.91 3.17
N LEU A 208 21.06 -1.26 1.88
CA LEU A 208 21.80 -2.45 1.46
C LEU A 208 23.24 -2.43 1.99
N LYS A 209 23.94 -1.30 1.85
CA LYS A 209 25.30 -1.13 2.38
C LYS A 209 25.38 -1.19 3.90
N GLN A 210 24.33 -0.77 4.61
CA GLN A 210 24.27 -0.86 6.07
C GLN A 210 24.11 -2.32 6.51
N VAL A 211 23.24 -3.07 5.85
CA VAL A 211 23.04 -4.50 6.09
C VAL A 211 24.32 -5.29 5.83
N GLU A 212 25.04 -4.99 4.76
CA GLU A 212 26.37 -5.58 4.46
C GLU A 212 27.40 -5.33 5.58
N ARG A 213 27.25 -4.23 6.34
CA ARG A 213 28.10 -3.86 7.47
C ARG A 213 27.58 -4.40 8.81
N GLY A 214 26.53 -5.21 8.80
CA GLY A 214 25.89 -5.75 10.00
C GLY A 214 24.99 -4.76 10.75
N ASN A 215 24.71 -3.59 10.17
CA ASN A 215 23.73 -2.66 10.73
C ASN A 215 22.34 -2.96 10.17
N LEU A 216 21.47 -3.52 11.02
CA LEU A 216 20.10 -3.92 10.68
C LEU A 216 19.06 -2.82 10.95
N THR A 217 19.49 -1.63 11.41
CA THR A 217 18.57 -0.49 11.58
C THR A 217 18.30 0.18 10.23
N LEU A 218 17.11 -0.06 9.67
CA LEU A 218 16.64 0.57 8.44
C LEU A 218 16.13 2.01 8.69
N SER A 219 15.73 2.30 9.92
CA SER A 219 15.28 3.60 10.39
C SER A 219 16.18 4.09 11.54
N GLY A 220 16.72 5.31 11.40
CA GLY A 220 16.97 6.12 12.59
C GLY A 220 15.62 6.46 13.24
N PRO A 221 15.57 6.80 14.55
CA PRO A 221 14.31 6.97 15.26
C PRO A 221 13.38 7.90 14.46
N PRO A 222 12.13 7.48 14.18
CA PRO A 222 11.15 8.40 13.67
C PRO A 222 10.90 9.44 14.77
N TYR A 223 10.60 10.68 14.38
CA TYR A 223 10.22 11.80 15.27
C TYR A 223 11.37 12.57 15.96
N GLN A 224 11.98 13.48 15.19
CA GLN A 224 12.32 14.83 15.69
C GLN A 224 11.97 15.87 14.62
N PHE A 225 10.76 16.41 14.69
CA PHE A 225 10.38 17.76 14.28
C PHE A 225 9.31 18.27 15.23
#